data_AF-A0A4U0W0Z9-F1
#
_entry.id   AF-A0A4U0W0Z9-F1
#
_cell.length_a   1.000
_cell.length_b   1.000
_cell.length_c   1.000
_cell.angle_alpha   90.00
_cell.angle_beta   90.00
_cell.angle_gamma   90.00
#
_symmetry.space_group_name_H-M   'P 1'
#
loop_
_entity.id
_entity.type
_entity.pdbx_description
1 polymer ?
#
loop_
_entity_poly.entity_id
_entity_poly.type
_entity_poly.pdbx_seq_one_letter_code
_entity_poly.pdbx_strand_id
1 'polypeptide(L)'
;MQNPTSLHVLLLFILSLFSQVWGQAPYDPSPFDIIGTINGMTLDPSGGTLAGGSITVDGVAITVPTNLLATLPAITVAWGELFNNGVPDLPG
;
A
#
# COMPACT_ATOMS: atom_id res chain seq x y z
N MET A 1 26.46 -36.03 -34.64
CA MET A 1 25.27 -36.70 -34.08
C MET A 1 25.14 -36.29 -32.62
N GLN A 2 24.18 -35.44 -32.28
CA GLN A 2 23.99 -34.90 -30.94
C GLN A 2 23.08 -35.85 -30.14
N ASN A 3 23.52 -36.30 -28.96
CA ASN A 3 22.85 -37.34 -28.17
C ASN A 3 21.59 -36.76 -27.48
N PRO A 4 20.38 -37.31 -27.71
CA PRO A 4 19.12 -36.71 -27.23
C PRO A 4 19.00 -36.59 -25.70
N THR A 5 19.76 -37.37 -24.93
CA THR A 5 19.83 -37.28 -23.46
C THR A 5 20.50 -35.99 -22.97
N SER A 6 21.41 -35.39 -23.74
CA SER A 6 22.09 -34.14 -23.37
C SER A 6 21.15 -32.93 -23.40
N LEU A 7 20.13 -32.94 -24.27
CA LEU A 7 19.14 -31.87 -24.38
C LEU A 7 18.20 -31.83 -23.18
N HIS A 8 17.80 -33.00 -22.67
CA HIS A 8 16.92 -33.12 -21.50
C HIS A 8 17.62 -32.67 -20.22
N VAL A 9 18.90 -33.02 -20.05
CA VAL A 9 19.71 -32.60 -18.91
C VAL A 9 19.91 -31.08 -18.91
N LEU A 10 20.15 -30.48 -20.08
CA LEU A 10 20.26 -29.03 -20.23
C LEU A 10 18.94 -28.33 -19.89
N LEU A 11 17.80 -28.86 -20.34
CA LEU A 11 16.47 -28.31 -20.05
C LEU A 11 16.15 -28.35 -18.56
N LEU A 12 16.44 -29.46 -17.87
CA LEU A 12 16.25 -29.61 -16.43
C LEU A 12 17.14 -28.64 -15.63
N PHE A 13 18.38 -28.44 -16.07
CA PHE A 13 19.31 -27.51 -15.44
C PHE A 13 18.81 -26.05 -15.57
N ILE A 14 18.30 -25.67 -16.73
CA ILE A 14 17.74 -24.34 -16.98
C ILE A 14 16.51 -24.07 -16.10
N LEU A 15 15.59 -25.03 -15.97
CA LEU A 15 14.40 -24.91 -15.11
C LEU A 15 14.76 -24.69 -13.62
N SER A 16 15.89 -25.23 -13.17
CA SER A 16 16.34 -25.14 -11.78
C SER A 16 16.79 -23.72 -11.38
N LEU A 17 17.22 -22.91 -12.36
CA LEU A 17 17.72 -21.54 -12.14
C LEU A 17 16.59 -20.51 -11.96
N PHE A 18 15.34 -20.85 -12.32
CA PHE A 18 14.21 -19.93 -12.25
C PHE A 18 13.39 -20.04 -10.95
N SER A 19 13.66 -21.01 -10.08
CA SER A 19 12.86 -21.28 -8.87
C SER A 19 13.26 -20.46 -7.64
N GLN A 20 13.98 -19.34 -7.79
CA GLN A 20 14.28 -18.44 -6.68
C GLN A 20 13.05 -17.57 -6.36
N VAL A 21 12.02 -18.16 -5.74
CA VAL A 21 10.94 -17.40 -5.13
C VAL A 21 11.48 -16.77 -3.85
N TRP A 22 11.72 -15.47 -3.88
CA TRP A 22 12.02 -14.70 -2.68
C TRP A 22 10.72 -14.59 -1.88
N GLY A 23 10.59 -15.39 -0.83
CA GLY A 23 9.49 -15.25 0.12
C GLY A 23 9.62 -13.90 0.83
N GLN A 24 8.68 -12.99 0.59
CA GLN A 24 8.53 -11.80 1.42
C GLN A 24 8.13 -12.27 2.82
N ALA A 25 8.90 -11.87 3.85
CA ALA A 25 8.46 -12.08 5.22
C ALA A 25 7.10 -11.40 5.43
N PRO A 26 6.20 -11.95 6.27
CA PRO A 26 4.97 -11.27 6.64
C PRO A 26 5.28 -9.85 7.12
N TYR A 27 4.56 -8.87 6.58
CA TYR A 27 4.68 -7.48 7.03
C TYR A 27 4.21 -7.38 8.48
N ASP A 28 5.13 -7.01 9.38
CA ASP A 28 4.88 -6.80 10.81
C ASP A 28 5.28 -5.37 11.21
N PRO A 29 4.39 -4.38 11.00
CA PRO A 29 4.68 -3.01 11.37
C PRO A 29 4.55 -2.83 12.88
N SER A 30 5.56 -2.20 13.48
CA SER A 30 5.39 -1.63 14.81
C SER A 30 4.34 -0.51 14.77
N PRO A 31 3.39 -0.47 15.73
CA PRO A 31 2.50 0.67 15.89
C PRO A 31 3.29 1.96 16.12
N PHE A 32 2.73 3.08 15.66
CA PHE A 32 3.26 4.41 15.91
C PHE A 32 2.12 5.39 16.18
N ASP A 33 2.42 6.43 16.95
CA ASP A 33 1.51 7.53 17.23
C ASP A 33 2.15 8.85 16.78
N ILE A 34 1.32 9.78 16.31
CA ILE A 34 1.73 11.15 16.00
C ILE A 34 0.68 12.12 16.54
N ILE A 35 1.13 13.19 17.17
CA ILE A 35 0.29 14.28 17.67
C ILE A 35 0.87 15.57 17.12
N GLY A 36 0.04 16.38 16.47
CA GLY A 36 0.49 17.59 15.80
C GLY A 36 -0.61 18.28 15.02
N THR A 37 -0.25 19.27 14.21
CA THR A 37 -1.18 19.99 13.34
C THR A 37 -1.21 19.36 11.96
N ILE A 38 -2.41 19.11 11.43
CA ILE A 38 -2.57 18.64 10.05
C ILE A 38 -2.28 19.80 9.10
N ASN A 39 -1.25 19.66 8.26
CA ASN A 39 -0.88 20.66 7.25
C ASN A 39 -1.54 20.36 5.88
N GLY A 40 -1.94 19.12 5.64
CA GLY A 40 -2.55 18.72 4.37
C GLY A 40 -2.99 17.27 4.36
N MET A 41 -3.93 16.97 3.47
CA MET A 41 -4.38 15.61 3.19
C MET A 41 -4.62 15.45 1.70
N THR A 42 -4.43 14.23 1.20
CA THR A 42 -4.67 13.88 -0.20
C THR A 42 -5.54 12.64 -0.28
N LEU A 43 -6.22 12.52 -1.42
CA LEU A 43 -7.01 11.36 -1.82
C LEU A 43 -6.42 10.80 -3.10
N ASP A 44 -6.24 9.48 -3.15
CA ASP A 44 -5.93 8.81 -4.41
C ASP A 44 -7.17 8.85 -5.33
N PRO A 45 -7.12 9.56 -6.47
CA PRO A 45 -8.28 9.72 -7.35
C PRO A 45 -8.75 8.41 -8.00
N SER A 46 -7.94 7.35 -7.97
CA SER A 46 -8.25 6.08 -8.61
C SER A 46 -9.08 5.11 -7.72
N GLY A 47 -9.18 5.38 -6.42
CA GLY A 47 -9.68 4.38 -5.44
C GLY A 47 -11.16 4.49 -5.04
N GLY A 48 -11.91 5.49 -5.52
CA GLY A 48 -13.32 5.70 -5.16
C GLY A 48 -13.53 5.88 -3.64
N THR A 49 -14.65 5.38 -3.11
CA THR A 49 -15.01 5.53 -1.67
C THR A 49 -13.97 4.92 -0.72
N LEU A 50 -13.28 3.85 -1.12
CA LEU A 50 -12.28 3.16 -0.31
C LEU A 50 -10.85 3.61 -0.65
N ALA A 51 -10.69 4.70 -1.40
CA ALA A 51 -9.39 5.26 -1.74
C ALA A 51 -8.56 5.59 -0.50
N GLY A 52 -7.27 5.31 -0.59
CA GLY A 52 -6.27 5.81 0.36
C GLY A 52 -5.80 7.22 -0.02
N GLY A 53 -4.60 7.57 0.43
CA GLY A 53 -3.98 8.85 0.12
C GLY A 53 -2.83 9.15 1.07
N SER A 54 -2.76 10.38 1.56
CA SER A 54 -1.77 10.77 2.56
C SER A 54 -2.29 11.85 3.51
N ILE A 55 -1.67 11.93 4.68
CA ILE A 55 -1.86 13.01 5.64
C ILE A 55 -0.49 13.58 6.01
N THR A 56 -0.39 14.89 6.12
CA THR A 56 0.82 15.58 6.57
C THR A 56 0.56 16.20 7.94
N VAL A 57 1.35 15.80 8.94
CA VAL A 57 1.27 16.30 10.32
C VAL A 57 2.62 16.91 10.70
N ASP A 58 2.64 18.21 11.02
CA ASP A 58 3.84 19.01 11.29
C ASP A 58 5.00 18.77 10.28
N GLY A 59 4.65 18.67 9.00
CA GLY A 59 5.59 18.42 7.89
C GLY A 59 5.96 16.95 7.67
N VAL A 60 5.49 16.01 8.50
CA VAL A 60 5.69 14.57 8.33
C VAL A 60 4.57 13.99 7.48
N ALA A 61 4.90 13.45 6.31
CA ALA A 61 3.94 12.79 5.43
C ALA A 61 3.75 11.32 5.82
N ILE A 62 2.50 10.92 6.02
CA ILE A 62 2.07 9.57 6.37
C ILE A 62 1.17 9.05 5.25
N THR A 63 1.47 7.84 4.79
CA THR A 63 0.65 7.16 3.78
C THR A 63 -0.58 6.56 4.42
N VAL A 64 -1.75 6.85 3.85
CA VAL A 64 -3.01 6.21 4.19
C VAL A 64 -3.32 5.12 3.15
N PRO A 65 -3.34 3.83 3.52
CA PRO A 65 -3.61 2.76 2.59
C PRO A 65 -5.08 2.73 2.15
N THR A 66 -5.34 2.13 0.98
CA THR A 66 -6.68 1.82 0.50
C THR A 66 -7.41 0.92 1.50
N ASN A 67 -8.74 1.09 1.61
CA ASN A 67 -9.61 0.40 2.57
C ASN A 67 -9.37 0.77 4.05
N LEU A 68 -8.63 1.84 4.33
CA LEU A 68 -8.50 2.36 5.69
C LEU A 68 -9.79 3.06 6.13
N LEU A 69 -10.20 2.77 7.37
CA LEU A 69 -11.26 3.49 8.06
C LEU A 69 -10.63 4.50 9.04
N ALA A 70 -11.02 5.76 8.92
CA ALA A 70 -10.65 6.81 9.83
C ALA A 70 -11.66 6.87 10.99
N THR A 71 -11.15 6.79 12.21
CA THR A 71 -11.97 6.96 13.42
C THR A 71 -11.80 8.38 13.93
N LEU A 72 -12.86 9.17 13.81
CA LEU A 72 -12.98 10.51 14.36
C LEU A 72 -13.76 10.45 15.69
N PRO A 73 -13.74 11.51 16.51
CA PRO A 73 -14.42 11.50 17.81
C PRO A 73 -15.91 11.14 17.77
N ALA A 74 -16.60 11.43 16.66
CA ALA A 74 -18.04 11.21 16.52
C ALA A 74 -18.43 10.07 15.57
N ILE A 75 -17.55 9.67 14.65
CA ILE A 75 -17.88 8.76 13.54
C ILE A 75 -16.65 7.96 13.09
N THR A 76 -16.90 6.79 12.51
CA THR A 76 -15.91 6.04 11.73
C THR A 76 -16.35 6.03 10.27
N VAL A 77 -15.49 6.48 9.37
CA VAL A 77 -15.78 6.60 7.93
C VAL A 77 -14.61 6.09 7.09
N ALA A 78 -14.85 5.75 5.84
CA ALA A 78 -13.75 5.46 4.93
C ALA A 78 -12.92 6.73 4.67
N TRP A 79 -11.61 6.59 4.48
CA TRP A 79 -10.72 7.74 4.23
C TRP A 79 -11.24 8.65 3.10
N GLY A 80 -11.75 8.06 2.01
CA GLY A 80 -12.28 8.82 0.89
C GLY A 80 -13.55 9.61 1.18
N GLU A 81 -14.30 9.28 2.22
CA GLU A 81 -15.50 10.03 2.62
C GLU A 81 -15.16 11.34 3.36
N LEU A 82 -13.90 11.53 3.78
CA LEU A 82 -13.42 12.78 4.36
C LEU A 82 -13.18 13.88 3.30
N PHE A 83 -13.44 13.57 2.03
CA PHE A 83 -13.18 14.46 0.90
C PHE A 83 -14.47 14.70 0.12
N ASN A 84 -14.62 15.93 -0.36
CA ASN A 84 -15.69 16.34 -1.24
C ASN A 84 -15.08 16.89 -2.54
N ASN A 85 -15.37 16.23 -3.67
CA ASN A 85 -14.75 16.53 -4.98
C ASN A 85 -13.19 16.56 -4.94
N GLY A 86 -12.58 15.67 -4.15
CA GLY A 86 -11.13 15.56 -4.01
C GLY A 86 -10.49 16.62 -3.10
N VAL A 87 -11.27 17.50 -2.50
CA VAL A 87 -10.83 18.49 -1.50
C VAL A 87 -11.20 17.98 -0.10
N PRO A 88 -10.31 18.06 0.89
CA PRO A 88 -10.66 17.74 2.28
C PRO A 88 -11.87 18.53 2.78
N ASP A 89 -12.86 17.83 3.33
CA ASP A 89 -14.09 18.40 3.89
C ASP A 89 -14.15 18.09 5.39
N LEU A 90 -13.25 18.73 6.15
CA LEU A 90 -13.22 18.64 7.61
C LEU A 90 -13.86 19.88 8.23
N PRO A 91 -14.61 19.73 9.34
CA PRO A 91 -15.05 20.89 10.12
C PRO A 91 -13.81 21.62 10.67
N GLY A 92 -13.71 22.91 10.36
CA GLY A 92 -12.66 23.81 10.87
C GLY A 92 -12.88 24.23 12.31
#